data_AF-A0A3N5RRG2-F1
#
_entry.id   AF-A0A3N5RRG2-F1
#
_cell.length_a   1.000
_cell.length_b   1.000
_cell.length_c   1.000
_cell.angle_alpha   90.00
_cell.angle_beta   90.00
_cell.angle_gamma   90.00
#
_symmetry.space_group_name_H-M   'P 1'
#
loop_
_entity.id
_entity.type
_entity.pdbx_description
1 polymer ?
#
loop_
_entity_poly.entity_id
_entity_poly.type
_entity_poly.pdbx_seq_one_letter_code
_entity_poly.pdbx_strand_id
1 'polypeptide(L)'
;MSKERKMILDMIETGKITAEEALMLLDALGSEGEDSVQAELGEQISTEGKAYEIPSVPPLPPIPPIPPQGSPEHHIHFHSSRRMRQPDPGYAAALNAAGFNPSPRLMIDLMEEEIAVEKIQELLSVRRREWTDDDIAKFLIHEVDKQFILDLHELGLGDTPPKQIVELAIHDVTPSYIREIKQLLGSDVKVSTLIEFGIHDVSPEFVQAVQALNLKNLSQKHLLELAIHDADIRALQAAANHFGQLQANEAVEMSVHEVTKDFINDVADSGVQEIAIRDLIEMRIHDVDIDMLHETVKLGSLSAKDAIELAIHGGSANYIREVVETGIPGITPSSLIEMLIHGVKPGYITDMRALELPDLTGEKIIEMKIQNLRPEEARKGKEFLGEACTASKLITLKIHGSL
;
A
#
# COMPACT_ATOMS: atom_id res chain seq x y z
N MET A 1 5.25 3.01 -23.63
CA MET A 1 4.47 4.21 -24.01
C MET A 1 5.12 4.93 -25.17
N SER A 2 4.34 5.35 -26.17
CA SER A 2 4.82 6.17 -27.30
C SER A 2 5.25 7.57 -26.85
N LYS A 3 6.03 8.27 -27.68
CA LYS A 3 6.56 9.61 -27.39
C LYS A 3 5.43 10.63 -27.23
N GLU A 4 4.35 10.44 -27.97
CA GLU A 4 3.15 11.25 -28.02
C GLU A 4 2.35 11.13 -26.72
N ARG A 5 2.19 9.90 -26.18
CA ARG A 5 1.51 9.67 -24.89
C ARG A 5 2.28 10.32 -23.72
N LYS A 6 3.61 10.27 -23.73
CA LYS A 6 4.45 10.96 -22.73
C LYS A 6 4.30 12.48 -22.78
N MET A 7 4.15 13.04 -23.97
CA MET A 7 3.98 14.48 -24.15
C MET A 7 2.61 14.96 -23.64
N ILE A 8 1.56 14.17 -23.84
CA ILE A 8 0.23 14.46 -23.28
C ILE A 8 0.26 14.45 -21.74
N LEU A 9 0.97 13.49 -21.13
CA LEU A 9 1.12 13.43 -19.68
C LEU A 9 1.89 14.64 -19.10
N ASP A 10 3.00 15.05 -19.73
CA ASP A 10 3.74 16.27 -19.35
C ASP A 10 2.87 17.53 -19.48
N MET A 11 1.97 17.58 -20.46
CA MET A 11 1.04 18.69 -20.64
C MET A 11 -0.06 18.73 -19.56
N ILE A 12 -0.51 17.59 -19.05
CA ILE A 12 -1.39 17.52 -17.87
C ILE A 12 -0.63 17.98 -16.62
N GLU A 13 0.58 17.46 -16.41
CA GLU A 13 1.41 17.74 -15.24
C GLU A 13 1.80 19.23 -15.15
N THR A 14 2.04 19.86 -16.30
CA THR A 14 2.34 21.30 -16.38
C THR A 14 1.08 22.19 -16.47
N GLY A 15 -0.12 21.61 -16.38
CA GLY A 15 -1.40 22.34 -16.39
C GLY A 15 -1.73 23.03 -17.73
N LYS A 16 -1.08 22.61 -18.82
CA LYS A 16 -1.28 23.19 -20.16
C LYS A 16 -2.56 22.70 -20.84
N ILE A 17 -3.08 21.55 -20.41
CA ILE A 17 -4.35 20.97 -20.86
C ILE A 17 -5.09 20.36 -19.69
N THR A 18 -6.41 20.27 -19.83
CA THR A 18 -7.29 19.57 -18.89
C THR A 18 -7.26 18.05 -19.10
N ALA A 19 -7.74 17.29 -18.12
CA ALA A 19 -7.86 15.83 -18.23
C ALA A 19 -8.80 15.41 -19.37
N GLU A 20 -9.87 16.17 -19.64
CA GLU A 20 -10.79 15.91 -20.74
C GLU A 20 -10.13 16.11 -22.11
N GLU A 21 -9.34 17.18 -22.27
CA GLU A 21 -8.57 17.43 -23.50
C GLU A 21 -7.48 16.37 -23.72
N ALA A 22 -6.85 15.90 -22.65
CA ALA A 22 -5.87 14.83 -22.73
C ALA A 22 -6.50 13.50 -23.20
N LEU A 23 -7.70 13.16 -22.71
CA LEU A 23 -8.43 11.98 -23.16
C LEU A 23 -8.80 12.05 -24.64
N MET A 24 -9.24 13.22 -25.13
CA MET A 24 -9.51 13.42 -26.55
C MET A 24 -8.25 13.26 -27.42
N LEU A 25 -7.10 13.76 -26.95
CA LEU A 25 -5.82 13.60 -27.65
C LEU A 25 -5.33 12.14 -27.65
N LEU A 26 -5.55 11.41 -26.55
CA LEU A 26 -5.20 9.99 -26.45
C LEU A 26 -6.07 9.11 -27.35
N ASP A 27 -7.36 9.41 -27.47
CA ASP A 27 -8.30 8.74 -28.37
C ASP A 27 -7.95 9.02 -29.84
N ALA A 28 -7.63 10.29 -30.16
CA ALA A 28 -7.20 10.71 -31.50
C ALA A 28 -5.86 10.10 -31.94
N LEU A 29 -5.00 9.66 -31.01
CA LEU A 29 -3.75 8.96 -31.31
C LEU A 29 -3.94 7.53 -31.81
N GLY A 30 -5.16 6.99 -31.74
CA GLY A 30 -5.51 5.69 -32.29
C GLY A 30 -4.97 4.51 -31.48
N SER A 31 -5.80 3.47 -31.42
CA SER A 31 -5.51 2.16 -30.86
C SER A 31 -4.66 1.33 -31.82
N GLU A 32 -3.33 1.52 -31.83
CA GLU A 32 -2.46 0.45 -32.32
C GLU A 32 -2.07 -0.46 -31.15
N GLY A 33 -2.81 -1.56 -31.05
CA GLY A 33 -2.38 -2.78 -30.35
C GLY A 33 -3.23 -3.22 -29.17
N GLU A 34 -4.51 -3.54 -29.38
CA GLU A 34 -5.27 -4.48 -28.52
C GLU A 34 -6.58 -4.95 -29.20
N ASP A 35 -6.47 -5.49 -30.43
CA ASP A 35 -7.57 -6.22 -31.07
C ASP A 35 -7.34 -7.73 -30.93
N SER A 36 -7.81 -8.30 -29.81
CA SER A 36 -8.34 -9.68 -29.76
C SER A 36 -9.07 -9.97 -28.43
N VAL A 37 -10.12 -9.19 -28.09
CA VAL A 37 -11.10 -9.62 -27.06
C VAL A 37 -12.56 -9.33 -27.45
N GLN A 38 -12.86 -8.79 -28.63
CA GLN A 38 -14.25 -8.48 -29.03
C GLN A 38 -14.79 -9.34 -30.17
N ALA A 39 -14.62 -10.66 -30.07
CA ALA A 39 -15.30 -11.59 -30.95
C ALA A 39 -15.71 -12.86 -30.21
N GLU A 40 -16.55 -12.74 -29.17
CA GLU A 40 -17.47 -13.80 -28.71
C GLU A 40 -18.32 -13.30 -27.52
N LEU A 41 -19.20 -12.33 -27.74
CA LEU A 41 -20.32 -12.02 -26.82
C LEU A 41 -21.50 -11.41 -27.59
N GLY A 42 -21.63 -11.82 -28.86
CA GLY A 42 -22.63 -11.34 -29.80
C GLY A 42 -23.63 -12.42 -30.18
N GLU A 43 -24.18 -13.17 -29.23
CA GLU A 43 -25.46 -13.87 -29.44
C GLU A 43 -26.08 -14.32 -28.12
N GLN A 44 -27.40 -14.20 -28.03
CA GLN A 44 -28.30 -14.60 -26.93
C GLN A 44 -28.56 -13.57 -25.82
N ILE A 45 -29.38 -12.55 -26.11
CA ILE A 45 -30.45 -12.17 -25.18
C ILE A 45 -31.72 -11.87 -25.97
N SER A 46 -32.49 -12.92 -26.26
CA SER A 46 -33.90 -12.83 -26.60
C SER A 46 -34.72 -13.19 -25.36
N THR A 47 -35.50 -12.21 -24.90
CA THR A 47 -36.82 -12.34 -24.23
C THR A 47 -36.93 -13.09 -22.90
N GLU A 48 -37.68 -12.44 -21.99
CA GLU A 48 -38.27 -12.93 -20.74
C GLU A 48 -37.41 -12.84 -19.46
N GLY A 49 -37.36 -11.62 -18.90
CA GLY A 49 -37.04 -11.39 -17.50
C GLY A 49 -38.19 -10.66 -16.82
N LYS A 50 -38.97 -11.37 -15.99
CA LYS A 50 -39.86 -10.74 -15.00
C LYS A 50 -39.04 -9.76 -14.16
N ALA A 51 -39.51 -8.53 -14.04
CA ALA A 51 -38.97 -7.57 -13.08
C ALA A 51 -39.12 -8.18 -11.67
N TYR A 52 -38.01 -8.58 -11.05
CA TYR A 52 -37.95 -8.76 -9.62
C TYR A 52 -37.98 -7.36 -9.01
N GLU A 53 -39.08 -7.01 -8.34
CA GLU A 53 -39.12 -5.84 -7.47
C GLU A 53 -38.06 -6.03 -6.38
N ILE A 54 -37.07 -5.14 -6.38
CA ILE A 54 -36.13 -5.00 -5.27
C ILE A 54 -36.95 -4.43 -4.10
N PRO A 55 -37.11 -5.15 -2.97
CA PRO A 55 -37.81 -4.60 -1.82
C PRO A 55 -37.06 -3.37 -1.32
N SER A 56 -37.79 -2.29 -1.06
CA SER A 56 -37.22 -1.05 -0.54
C SER A 56 -36.52 -1.31 0.80
N VAL A 57 -35.24 -0.99 0.84
CA VAL A 57 -34.43 -1.05 2.06
C VAL A 57 -35.01 -0.04 3.06
N PRO A 58 -35.44 -0.44 4.27
CA PRO A 58 -35.87 0.50 5.28
C PRO A 58 -34.70 1.43 5.67
N PRO A 59 -34.96 2.70 5.98
CA PRO A 59 -33.89 3.63 6.34
C PRO A 59 -33.14 3.13 7.58
N LEU A 60 -31.81 3.18 7.52
CA LEU A 60 -30.94 2.83 8.64
C LEU A 60 -31.29 3.68 9.87
N PRO A 61 -31.38 3.09 11.07
CA PRO A 61 -31.49 3.86 12.29
C PRO A 61 -30.24 4.75 12.46
N PRO A 62 -30.37 5.93 13.08
CA PRO A 62 -29.23 6.81 13.31
C PRO A 62 -28.18 6.10 14.15
N ILE A 63 -26.93 6.16 13.70
CA ILE A 63 -25.77 5.62 14.42
C ILE A 63 -25.65 6.39 15.75
N PRO A 64 -25.62 5.70 16.91
CA PRO A 64 -25.37 6.36 18.18
C PRO A 64 -23.97 6.98 18.17
N PRO A 65 -23.77 8.15 18.81
CA PRO A 65 -22.47 8.79 18.81
C PRO A 65 -21.44 7.88 19.49
N ILE A 66 -20.31 7.68 18.81
CA ILE A 66 -19.14 6.99 19.37
C ILE A 66 -18.63 7.86 20.54
N PRO A 67 -18.51 7.31 21.76
CA PRO A 67 -17.89 8.05 22.86
C PRO A 67 -16.42 8.32 22.50
N PRO A 68 -15.90 9.55 22.71
CA PRO A 68 -14.52 9.85 22.40
C PRO A 68 -13.59 8.98 23.24
N GLN A 69 -12.69 8.24 22.58
CA GLN A 69 -11.50 7.71 23.23
C GLN A 69 -10.56 8.88 23.47
N GLY A 70 -10.14 9.06 24.72
CA GLY A 70 -9.26 10.14 25.14
C GLY A 70 -7.86 9.97 24.55
N SER A 71 -7.54 10.78 23.56
CA SER A 71 -6.19 11.20 23.23
C SER A 71 -5.86 12.48 24.03
N PRO A 72 -4.57 12.80 24.28
CA PRO A 72 -4.18 13.92 25.15
C PRO A 72 -4.78 15.24 24.63
N GLU A 73 -5.29 16.06 25.56
CA GLU A 73 -6.01 17.29 25.27
C GLU A 73 -5.14 18.30 24.51
N HIS A 74 -5.32 18.39 23.19
CA HIS A 74 -5.02 19.61 22.43
C HIS A 74 -6.33 20.35 22.16
N HIS A 75 -6.53 21.46 22.87
CA HIS A 75 -7.70 22.31 22.75
C HIS A 75 -7.76 22.99 21.36
N ILE A 76 -8.45 22.39 20.39
CA ILE A 76 -8.80 23.07 19.14
C ILE A 76 -10.17 23.75 19.34
N HIS A 77 -10.15 25.07 19.57
CA HIS A 77 -11.36 25.88 19.70
C HIS A 77 -12.02 26.14 18.33
N PHE A 78 -13.18 25.51 18.07
CA PHE A 78 -14.08 25.92 16.99
C PHE A 78 -14.81 27.22 17.36
N HIS A 79 -14.52 28.32 16.66
CA HIS A 79 -15.14 29.61 16.94
C HIS A 79 -16.48 29.80 16.23
N SER A 80 -17.56 29.77 17.00
CA SER A 80 -18.85 30.35 16.61
C SER A 80 -18.73 31.88 16.46
N SER A 81 -19.14 32.40 15.30
CA SER A 81 -19.54 33.81 15.04
C SER A 81 -18.76 34.90 15.80
N ARG A 82 -17.50 35.16 15.39
CA ARG A 82 -16.65 36.20 15.99
C ARG A 82 -17.22 37.61 15.70
N ARG A 83 -17.71 38.33 16.71
CA ARG A 83 -17.57 39.80 16.73
C ARG A 83 -16.09 40.09 16.44
N MET A 84 -15.78 41.08 15.58
CA MET A 84 -14.41 41.56 15.41
C MET A 84 -13.87 41.91 16.80
N ARG A 85 -13.05 41.03 17.37
CA ARG A 85 -12.34 41.29 18.62
C ARG A 85 -11.31 42.35 18.26
N GLN A 86 -11.36 43.50 18.90
CA GLN A 86 -10.25 44.46 18.82
C GLN A 86 -9.20 44.03 19.85
N PRO A 87 -7.90 44.25 19.58
CA PRO A 87 -6.87 44.00 20.58
C PRO A 87 -7.15 44.85 21.83
N ASP A 88 -6.91 44.29 23.02
CA ASP A 88 -7.06 45.05 24.26
C ASP A 88 -6.19 46.33 24.19
N PRO A 89 -6.77 47.53 24.42
CA PRO A 89 -6.02 48.78 24.28
C PRO A 89 -4.82 48.89 25.23
N GLY A 90 -4.90 48.29 26.42
CA GLY A 90 -3.81 48.31 27.40
C GLY A 90 -2.65 47.42 26.95
N TYR A 91 -2.95 46.20 26.53
CA TYR A 91 -1.96 45.29 25.96
C TYR A 91 -1.32 45.86 24.69
N ALA A 92 -2.12 46.39 23.75
CA ALA A 92 -1.62 47.03 22.55
C ALA A 92 -0.72 48.25 22.86
N ALA A 93 -1.06 49.06 23.88
CA ALA A 93 -0.21 50.16 24.32
C ALA A 93 1.12 49.66 24.91
N ALA A 94 1.10 48.56 25.66
CA ALA A 94 2.30 47.94 26.23
C ALA A 94 3.23 47.39 25.12
N LEU A 95 2.68 46.70 24.11
CA LEU A 95 3.44 46.24 22.95
C LEU A 95 4.11 47.41 22.21
N ASN A 96 3.34 48.46 21.93
CA ASN A 96 3.86 49.66 21.25
C ASN A 96 4.96 50.36 22.07
N ALA A 97 4.81 50.44 23.39
CA ALA A 97 5.84 50.98 24.28
C ALA A 97 7.14 50.15 24.27
N ALA A 98 7.03 48.84 24.00
CA ALA A 98 8.17 47.95 23.78
C ALA A 98 8.75 48.03 22.35
N GLY A 99 8.21 48.89 21.48
CA GLY A 99 8.66 49.03 20.10
C GLY A 99 8.22 47.87 19.20
N PHE A 100 7.13 47.18 19.56
CA PHE A 100 6.61 46.00 18.89
C PHE A 100 5.16 46.23 18.44
N ASN A 101 4.91 46.15 17.15
CA ASN A 101 3.63 46.49 16.55
C ASN A 101 3.23 45.50 15.44
N PRO A 102 2.89 44.24 15.80
CA PRO A 102 2.42 43.25 14.83
C PRO A 102 1.00 43.60 14.34
N SER A 103 0.51 42.89 13.33
CA SER A 103 -0.85 43.09 12.83
C SER A 103 -1.90 42.86 13.93
N PRO A 104 -3.05 43.57 13.90
CA PRO A 104 -4.08 43.50 14.95
C PRO A 104 -4.57 42.07 15.24
N ARG A 105 -4.56 41.20 14.22
CA ARG A 105 -4.91 39.79 14.39
C ARG A 105 -3.90 39.07 15.28
N LEU A 106 -2.60 39.23 15.00
CA LEU A 106 -1.55 38.61 15.80
C LEU A 106 -1.44 39.21 17.21
N MET A 107 -1.80 40.48 17.41
CA MET A 107 -1.92 41.06 18.76
C MET A 107 -2.98 40.34 19.60
N ILE A 108 -4.10 39.96 18.98
CA ILE A 108 -5.16 39.19 19.65
C ILE A 108 -4.66 37.79 19.96
N ASP A 109 -4.01 37.14 18.99
CA ASP A 109 -3.48 35.77 19.17
C ASP A 109 -2.43 35.76 20.32
N LEU A 110 -1.49 36.72 20.35
CA LEU A 110 -0.52 36.87 21.45
C LEU A 110 -1.17 37.09 22.82
N MET A 111 -2.30 37.80 22.86
CA MET A 111 -3.04 38.06 24.10
C MET A 111 -3.80 36.81 24.56
N GLU A 112 -4.39 36.07 23.63
CA GLU A 112 -5.10 34.81 23.90
C GLU A 112 -4.14 33.73 24.41
N GLU A 113 -2.90 33.69 23.90
CA GLU A 113 -1.80 32.83 24.38
C GLU A 113 -1.09 33.39 25.65
N GLU A 114 -1.61 34.46 26.25
CA GLU A 114 -1.07 35.10 27.47
C GLU A 114 0.45 35.42 27.41
N ILE A 115 0.95 35.82 26.23
CA ILE A 115 2.37 36.09 26.04
C ILE A 115 2.77 37.39 26.76
N ALA A 116 3.74 37.27 27.68
CA ALA A 116 4.26 38.40 28.44
C ALA A 116 5.15 39.33 27.59
N VAL A 117 5.14 40.63 27.87
CA VAL A 117 5.97 41.64 27.16
C VAL A 117 7.46 41.35 27.35
N GLU A 118 7.84 40.74 28.46
CA GLU A 118 9.20 40.30 28.77
C GLU A 118 9.70 39.26 27.75
N LYS A 119 8.87 38.25 27.40
CA LYS A 119 9.22 37.24 26.37
C LYS A 119 9.42 37.90 25.00
N ILE A 120 8.61 38.91 24.68
CA ILE A 120 8.75 39.70 23.45
C ILE A 120 10.10 40.42 23.44
N GLN A 121 10.47 41.10 24.53
CA GLN A 121 11.75 41.79 24.65
C GLN A 121 12.95 40.85 24.55
N GLU A 122 12.85 39.66 25.15
CA GLU A 122 13.88 38.62 25.04
C GLU A 122 14.08 38.20 23.58
N LEU A 123 13.02 37.88 22.86
CA LEU A 123 13.12 37.46 21.46
C LEU A 123 13.56 38.61 20.54
N LEU A 124 13.13 39.85 20.81
CA LEU A 124 13.61 41.03 20.11
C LEU A 124 15.13 41.25 20.25
N SER A 125 15.74 40.78 21.36
CA SER A 125 17.20 40.89 21.56
C SER A 125 18.03 40.07 20.55
N VAL A 126 17.42 39.07 19.91
CA VAL A 126 18.04 38.22 18.88
C VAL A 126 17.39 38.41 17.49
N ARG A 127 16.54 39.44 17.34
CA ARG A 127 15.84 39.73 16.09
C ARG A 127 16.81 40.04 14.96
N ARG A 128 16.58 39.40 13.81
CA ARG A 128 17.26 39.73 12.55
C ARG A 128 16.56 40.90 11.86
N ARG A 129 17.34 41.69 11.10
CA ARG A 129 16.88 42.94 10.49
C ARG A 129 15.72 42.73 9.51
N GLU A 130 15.71 41.60 8.83
CA GLU A 130 14.73 41.19 7.84
C GLU A 130 13.44 40.64 8.44
N TRP A 131 13.41 40.30 9.74
CA TRP A 131 12.21 39.79 10.40
C TRP A 131 11.25 40.92 10.77
N THR A 132 9.99 40.74 10.42
CA THR A 132 8.91 41.68 10.75
C THR A 132 8.38 41.45 12.17
N ASP A 133 7.60 42.40 12.69
CA ASP A 133 6.94 42.21 13.98
C ASP A 133 5.94 41.05 13.93
N ASP A 134 5.31 40.83 12.77
CA ASP A 134 4.44 39.68 12.51
C ASP A 134 5.20 38.34 12.57
N ASP A 135 6.46 38.30 12.14
CA ASP A 135 7.28 37.09 12.22
C ASP A 135 7.64 36.76 13.68
N ILE A 136 8.06 37.77 14.44
CA ILE A 136 8.33 37.64 15.88
C ILE A 136 7.06 37.24 16.66
N ALA A 137 5.90 37.79 16.30
CA ALA A 137 4.62 37.39 16.90
C ALA A 137 4.33 35.91 16.64
N LYS A 138 4.50 35.44 15.40
CA LYS A 138 4.29 34.02 15.04
C LYS A 138 5.27 33.10 15.76
N PHE A 139 6.52 33.50 15.94
CA PHE A 139 7.48 32.74 16.74
C PHE A 139 6.94 32.50 18.16
N LEU A 140 6.51 33.56 18.83
CA LEU A 140 6.00 33.46 20.20
C LEU A 140 4.70 32.63 20.31
N ILE A 141 3.78 32.78 19.35
CA ILE A 141 2.54 32.00 19.28
C ILE A 141 2.84 30.51 19.10
N HIS A 142 3.92 30.17 18.41
CA HIS A 142 4.34 28.78 18.17
C HIS A 142 5.54 28.38 19.05
N GLU A 143 5.65 28.94 20.25
CA GLU A 143 6.65 28.56 21.27
C GLU A 143 8.14 28.65 20.84
N VAL A 144 8.43 29.41 19.79
CA VAL A 144 9.81 29.73 19.40
C VAL A 144 10.34 30.86 20.28
N ASP A 145 11.18 30.50 21.24
CA ASP A 145 11.81 31.44 22.16
C ASP A 145 13.22 31.86 21.70
N LYS A 146 13.86 32.71 22.52
CA LYS A 146 15.22 33.18 22.27
C LYS A 146 16.22 32.02 22.18
N GLN A 147 16.09 30.99 23.03
CA GLN A 147 17.04 29.88 23.08
C GLN A 147 16.91 29.01 21.83
N PHE A 148 15.69 28.76 21.34
CA PHE A 148 15.43 28.07 20.09
C PHE A 148 16.17 28.73 18.92
N ILE A 149 16.12 30.07 18.81
CA ILE A 149 16.83 30.82 17.77
C ILE A 149 18.36 30.71 17.91
N LEU A 150 18.90 30.79 19.13
CA LEU A 150 20.33 30.65 19.38
C LEU A 150 20.82 29.24 19.05
N ASP A 151 20.06 28.21 19.44
CA ASP A 151 20.39 26.82 19.16
C ASP A 151 20.36 26.53 17.65
N LEU A 152 19.37 27.06 16.90
CA LEU A 152 19.37 26.96 15.44
C LEU A 152 20.64 27.59 14.83
N HIS A 153 21.09 28.73 15.35
CA HIS A 153 22.33 29.35 14.90
C HIS A 153 23.56 28.45 15.19
N GLU A 154 23.65 27.87 16.39
CA GLU A 154 24.73 26.93 16.76
C GLU A 154 24.72 25.66 15.90
N LEU A 155 23.54 25.19 15.48
CA LEU A 155 23.35 24.05 14.60
C LEU A 155 23.63 24.38 13.12
N GLY A 156 24.06 25.60 12.80
CA GLY A 156 24.32 26.06 11.44
C GLY A 156 23.06 26.31 10.62
N LEU A 157 21.90 26.43 11.28
CA LEU A 157 20.59 26.73 10.69
C LEU A 157 20.17 28.18 10.95
N GLY A 158 21.14 29.07 11.18
CA GLY A 158 20.86 30.48 11.45
C GLY A 158 20.05 31.15 10.34
N ASP A 159 20.38 30.88 9.08
CA ASP A 159 19.74 31.56 7.94
C ASP A 159 18.38 30.96 7.54
N THR A 160 17.74 30.21 8.44
CA THR A 160 16.42 29.63 8.22
C THR A 160 15.36 30.74 8.09
N PRO A 161 14.54 30.75 7.03
CA PRO A 161 13.47 31.74 6.87
C PRO A 161 12.43 31.64 8.00
N PRO A 162 11.79 32.76 8.41
CA PRO A 162 10.80 32.75 9.49
C PRO A 162 9.70 31.69 9.36
N LYS A 163 9.18 31.49 8.14
CA LYS A 163 8.16 30.47 7.88
C LYS A 163 8.63 29.07 8.29
N GLN A 164 9.88 28.71 7.97
CA GLN A 164 10.43 27.40 8.31
C GLN A 164 10.78 27.28 9.80
N ILE A 165 11.19 28.37 10.46
CA ILE A 165 11.38 28.36 11.93
C ILE A 165 10.05 28.03 12.63
N VAL A 166 8.96 28.64 12.18
CA VAL A 166 7.61 28.33 12.69
C VAL A 166 7.21 26.89 12.37
N GLU A 167 7.44 26.40 11.14
CA GLU A 167 7.13 25.02 10.75
C GLU A 167 7.90 24.00 11.59
N LEU A 168 9.17 24.25 11.90
CA LEU A 168 9.95 23.40 12.81
C LEU A 168 9.23 23.26 14.16
N ALA A 169 8.78 24.38 14.75
CA ALA A 169 8.12 24.34 16.04
C ALA A 169 6.71 23.71 15.98
N ILE A 170 5.93 23.98 14.93
CA ILE A 170 4.59 23.38 14.74
C ILE A 170 4.66 21.85 14.63
N HIS A 171 5.76 21.31 14.09
CA HIS A 171 5.96 19.89 13.88
C HIS A 171 6.94 19.27 14.90
N ASP A 172 7.04 19.87 16.10
CA ASP A 172 7.83 19.39 17.23
C ASP A 172 9.32 19.13 16.92
N VAL A 173 9.85 19.80 15.90
CA VAL A 173 11.25 19.70 15.47
C VAL A 173 12.13 20.60 16.34
N THR A 174 12.43 20.11 17.54
CA THR A 174 13.24 20.84 18.53
C THR A 174 14.73 20.89 18.15
N PRO A 175 15.52 21.85 18.67
CA PRO A 175 16.97 21.86 18.46
C PRO A 175 17.69 20.61 18.99
N SER A 176 17.14 19.97 20.03
CA SER A 176 17.66 18.68 20.52
C SER A 176 17.47 17.56 19.51
N TYR A 177 16.26 17.44 18.93
CA TYR A 177 15.96 16.52 17.86
C TYR A 177 16.84 16.75 16.62
N ILE A 178 17.01 18.01 16.19
CA ILE A 178 17.88 18.36 15.05
C ILE A 178 19.33 17.90 15.30
N ARG A 179 19.84 18.07 16.54
CA ARG A 179 21.19 17.65 16.91
C ARG A 179 21.35 16.12 16.77
N GLU A 180 20.38 15.36 17.24
CA GLU A 180 20.39 13.90 17.16
C GLU A 180 20.28 13.40 15.72
N ILE A 181 19.37 13.97 14.92
CA ILE A 181 19.25 13.62 13.49
C ILE A 181 20.53 13.97 12.74
N LYS A 182 21.15 15.13 12.98
CA LYS A 182 22.44 15.49 12.37
C LYS A 182 23.57 14.57 12.81
N GLN A 183 23.54 14.04 14.03
CA GLN A 183 24.51 13.04 14.48
C GLN A 183 24.35 11.70 13.73
N LEU A 184 23.12 11.30 13.43
CA LEU A 184 22.82 10.04 12.72
C LEU A 184 23.03 10.14 11.21
N LEU A 185 22.68 11.28 10.60
CA LEU A 185 22.60 11.45 9.14
C LEU A 185 23.66 12.40 8.56
N GLY A 186 24.44 13.07 9.42
CA GLY A 186 25.42 14.07 9.03
C GLY A 186 24.86 15.50 9.04
N SER A 187 25.75 16.48 8.89
CA SER A 187 25.42 17.90 9.05
C SER A 187 24.60 18.50 7.90
N ASP A 188 24.57 17.84 6.74
CA ASP A 188 24.00 18.36 5.48
C ASP A 188 22.47 18.10 5.33
N VAL A 189 21.79 17.65 6.38
CA VAL A 189 20.33 17.49 6.39
C VAL A 189 19.67 18.86 6.20
N LYS A 190 18.80 18.96 5.18
CA LYS A 190 18.08 20.20 4.87
C LYS A 190 16.98 20.46 5.89
N VAL A 191 16.69 21.74 6.16
CA VAL A 191 15.59 22.15 7.04
C VAL A 191 14.25 21.59 6.56
N SER A 192 13.99 21.57 5.25
CA SER A 192 12.78 20.97 4.69
C SER A 192 12.64 19.49 5.04
N THR A 193 13.74 18.73 5.05
CA THR A 193 13.73 17.32 5.42
C THR A 193 13.52 17.13 6.92
N LEU A 194 14.07 18.01 7.77
CA LEU A 194 13.80 18.00 9.21
C LEU A 194 12.32 18.24 9.50
N ILE A 195 11.69 19.16 8.77
CA ILE A 195 10.24 19.43 8.85
C ILE A 195 9.43 18.22 8.37
N GLU A 196 9.77 17.63 7.21
CA GLU A 196 9.11 16.42 6.71
C GLU A 196 9.21 15.26 7.72
N PHE A 197 10.35 15.11 8.37
CA PHE A 197 10.52 14.11 9.42
C PHE A 197 9.63 14.37 10.63
N GLY A 198 9.51 15.63 11.07
CA GLY A 198 8.59 16.00 12.16
C GLY A 198 7.12 15.75 11.79
N ILE A 199 6.72 16.04 10.54
CA ILE A 199 5.35 15.79 10.05
C ILE A 199 4.98 14.30 10.08
N HIS A 200 5.97 13.43 9.84
CA HIS A 200 5.79 11.99 9.69
C HIS A 200 6.39 11.20 10.86
N ASP A 201 6.55 11.83 12.03
CA ASP A 201 6.98 11.20 13.28
C ASP A 201 8.27 10.36 13.18
N VAL A 202 9.21 10.78 12.34
CA VAL A 202 10.49 10.08 12.15
C VAL A 202 11.39 10.32 13.36
N SER A 203 11.40 9.40 14.33
CA SER A 203 12.22 9.57 15.54
C SER A 203 13.71 9.21 15.32
N PRO A 204 14.64 9.77 16.13
CA PRO A 204 16.05 9.35 16.11
C PRO A 204 16.24 7.85 16.39
N GLU A 205 15.43 7.27 17.28
CA GLU A 205 15.44 5.83 17.57
C GLU A 205 15.03 5.01 16.34
N PHE A 206 14.01 5.46 15.60
CA PHE A 206 13.59 4.82 14.36
C PHE A 206 14.72 4.87 13.31
N VAL A 207 15.34 6.04 13.12
CA VAL A 207 16.48 6.20 12.20
C VAL A 207 17.63 5.26 12.60
N GLN A 208 17.96 5.19 13.88
CA GLN A 208 19.00 4.29 14.38
C GLN A 208 18.65 2.82 14.15
N ALA A 209 17.39 2.43 14.38
CA ALA A 209 16.92 1.07 14.15
C ALA A 209 17.01 0.68 12.67
N VAL A 210 16.60 1.57 11.75
CA VAL A 210 16.71 1.32 10.30
C VAL A 210 18.17 1.27 9.84
N GLN A 211 19.04 2.15 10.36
CA GLN A 211 20.48 2.10 10.04
C GLN A 211 21.14 0.79 10.51
N ALA A 212 20.70 0.23 11.66
CA ALA A 212 21.22 -1.02 12.18
C ALA A 212 20.90 -2.23 11.29
N LEU A 213 19.83 -2.17 10.47
CA LEU A 213 19.51 -3.18 9.46
C LEU A 213 20.54 -3.22 8.31
N ASN A 214 21.40 -2.19 8.19
CA ASN A 214 22.42 -2.07 7.15
C ASN A 214 21.85 -2.24 5.73
N LEU A 215 20.70 -1.59 5.46
CA LEU A 215 20.03 -1.61 4.15
C LEU A 215 20.94 -1.02 3.07
N LYS A 216 20.99 -1.68 1.91
CA LYS A 216 21.76 -1.21 0.77
C LYS A 216 21.07 -0.02 0.10
N ASN A 217 21.86 1.01 -0.24
CA ASN A 217 21.38 2.25 -0.85
C ASN A 217 20.34 3.02 -0.01
N LEU A 218 20.44 2.96 1.32
CA LEU A 218 19.59 3.73 2.23
C LEU A 218 19.78 5.24 2.02
N SER A 219 18.67 5.98 1.99
CA SER A 219 18.64 7.43 1.81
C SER A 219 17.68 8.08 2.81
N GLN A 220 17.76 9.41 2.97
CA GLN A 220 16.83 10.16 3.82
C GLN A 220 15.37 10.02 3.33
N LYS A 221 15.17 9.93 2.00
CA LYS A 221 13.85 9.67 1.40
C LYS A 221 13.30 8.31 1.81
N HIS A 222 14.13 7.28 1.85
CA HIS A 222 13.71 5.95 2.28
C HIS A 222 13.36 5.91 3.78
N LEU A 223 14.08 6.64 4.64
CA LEU A 223 13.70 6.77 6.05
C LEU A 223 12.31 7.37 6.21
N LEU A 224 12.02 8.42 5.45
CA LEU A 224 10.70 9.05 5.42
C LEU A 224 9.62 8.09 4.89
N GLU A 225 9.87 7.41 3.77
CA GLU A 225 8.91 6.45 3.19
C GLU A 225 8.63 5.26 4.12
N LEU A 226 9.65 4.74 4.81
CA LEU A 226 9.46 3.68 5.79
C LEU A 226 8.60 4.15 6.97
N ALA A 227 8.78 5.38 7.45
CA ALA A 227 7.93 5.93 8.51
C ALA A 227 6.49 6.17 8.05
N ILE A 228 6.29 6.71 6.84
CA ILE A 228 4.97 6.92 6.23
C ILE A 228 4.19 5.60 6.11
N HIS A 229 4.89 4.49 5.88
CA HIS A 229 4.30 3.16 5.72
C HIS A 229 4.42 2.29 6.98
N ASP A 230 4.59 2.90 8.16
CA ASP A 230 4.62 2.21 9.46
C ASP A 230 5.52 0.97 9.48
N ALA A 231 6.72 1.09 8.91
CA ALA A 231 7.61 -0.05 8.67
C ALA A 231 7.86 -0.90 9.92
N ASP A 232 7.53 -2.19 9.84
CA ASP A 232 7.83 -3.15 10.89
C ASP A 232 9.32 -3.55 10.86
N ILE A 233 10.12 -2.92 11.72
CA ILE A 233 11.55 -3.22 11.88
C ILE A 233 11.80 -4.70 12.19
N ARG A 234 10.87 -5.39 12.86
CA ARG A 234 11.02 -6.82 13.16
C ARG A 234 10.84 -7.66 11.91
N ALA A 235 9.94 -7.27 11.00
CA ALA A 235 9.78 -7.90 9.70
C ALA A 235 11.01 -7.69 8.83
N LEU A 236 11.51 -6.45 8.73
CA LEU A 236 12.73 -6.14 7.97
C LEU A 236 13.95 -6.91 8.51
N GLN A 237 14.08 -7.03 9.83
CA GLN A 237 15.14 -7.83 10.44
C GLN A 237 14.98 -9.33 10.14
N ALA A 238 13.75 -9.87 10.16
CA ALA A 238 13.50 -11.26 9.81
C ALA A 238 13.84 -11.55 8.34
N ALA A 239 13.43 -10.67 7.43
CA ALA A 239 13.80 -10.76 6.03
C ALA A 239 15.33 -10.68 5.83
N ALA A 240 16.01 -9.76 6.52
CA ALA A 240 17.47 -9.68 6.46
C ALA A 240 18.18 -10.95 6.96
N ASN A 241 17.63 -11.61 7.98
CA ASN A 241 18.18 -12.84 8.54
C ASN A 241 18.02 -14.04 7.60
N HIS A 242 16.87 -14.14 6.91
CA HIS A 242 16.57 -15.27 6.02
C HIS A 242 17.17 -15.10 4.62
N PHE A 243 17.14 -13.88 4.07
CA PHE A 243 17.44 -13.62 2.65
C PHE A 243 18.69 -12.75 2.45
N GLY A 244 19.34 -12.31 3.52
CA GLY A 244 20.54 -11.48 3.46
C GLY A 244 20.24 -9.98 3.35
N GLN A 245 21.24 -9.20 2.94
CA GLN A 245 21.14 -7.74 2.94
C GLN A 245 20.03 -7.23 1.99
N LEU A 246 19.06 -6.51 2.54
CA LEU A 246 17.96 -5.89 1.79
C LEU A 246 18.39 -4.59 1.09
N GLN A 247 17.80 -4.31 -0.06
CA GLN A 247 17.80 -2.97 -0.64
C GLN A 247 16.80 -2.07 0.10
N ALA A 248 17.09 -0.79 0.19
CA ALA A 248 16.16 0.16 0.82
C ALA A 248 14.78 0.19 0.13
N ASN A 249 14.74 0.07 -1.21
CA ASN A 249 13.48 -0.01 -1.95
C ASN A 249 12.67 -1.27 -1.60
N GLU A 250 13.34 -2.41 -1.42
CA GLU A 250 12.66 -3.65 -1.02
C GLU A 250 12.05 -3.51 0.38
N ALA A 251 12.75 -2.85 1.31
CA ALA A 251 12.21 -2.58 2.64
C ALA A 251 10.97 -1.66 2.60
N VAL A 252 10.97 -0.65 1.73
CA VAL A 252 9.81 0.22 1.50
C VAL A 252 8.65 -0.58 0.91
N GLU A 253 8.89 -1.37 -0.14
CA GLU A 253 7.85 -2.20 -0.78
C GLU A 253 7.27 -3.23 0.19
N MET A 254 8.11 -3.86 1.02
CA MET A 254 7.65 -4.75 2.09
C MET A 254 6.72 -4.04 3.07
N SER A 255 7.01 -2.79 3.43
CA SER A 255 6.19 -2.00 4.35
C SER A 255 4.85 -1.62 3.71
N VAL A 256 4.88 -1.20 2.44
CA VAL A 256 3.69 -0.87 1.64
C VAL A 256 2.73 -2.06 1.50
N HIS A 257 3.27 -3.28 1.32
CA HIS A 257 2.49 -4.51 1.14
C HIS A 257 2.31 -5.32 2.43
N GLU A 258 2.59 -4.69 3.58
CA GLU A 258 2.39 -5.26 4.92
C GLU A 258 3.01 -6.66 5.07
N VAL A 259 4.23 -6.85 4.57
CA VAL A 259 4.97 -8.10 4.72
C VAL A 259 5.39 -8.23 6.18
N THR A 260 4.68 -9.07 6.95
CA THR A 260 4.91 -9.21 8.39
C THR A 260 6.02 -10.21 8.72
N LYS A 261 6.58 -10.09 9.93
CA LYS A 261 7.56 -11.07 10.45
C LYS A 261 7.00 -12.50 10.44
N ASP A 262 5.76 -12.68 10.86
CA ASP A 262 5.16 -14.02 10.98
C ASP A 262 5.01 -14.64 9.58
N PHE A 263 4.51 -13.87 8.61
CA PHE A 263 4.42 -14.30 7.22
C PHE A 263 5.79 -14.70 6.64
N ILE A 264 6.84 -13.92 6.89
CA ILE A 264 8.21 -14.24 6.46
C ILE A 264 8.67 -15.60 7.02
N ASN A 265 8.44 -15.85 8.31
CA ASN A 265 8.84 -17.10 8.94
C ASN A 265 8.01 -18.28 8.42
N ASP A 266 6.70 -18.10 8.29
CA ASP A 266 5.80 -19.14 7.79
C ASP A 266 6.17 -19.55 6.36
N VAL A 267 6.47 -18.58 5.48
CA VAL A 267 6.92 -18.87 4.11
C VAL A 267 8.31 -19.53 4.12
N ALA A 268 9.24 -19.07 4.95
CA ALA A 268 10.57 -19.68 5.07
C ALA A 268 10.51 -21.14 5.57
N ASP A 269 9.57 -21.45 6.47
CA ASP A 269 9.35 -22.78 7.04
C ASP A 269 8.38 -23.65 6.21
N SER A 270 7.76 -23.10 5.16
CA SER A 270 6.74 -23.78 4.35
C SER A 270 7.28 -24.93 3.50
N GLY A 271 8.58 -24.90 3.15
CA GLY A 271 9.20 -25.83 2.19
C GLY A 271 9.16 -25.37 0.72
N VAL A 272 8.65 -24.16 0.45
CA VAL A 272 8.76 -23.50 -0.87
C VAL A 272 10.24 -23.22 -1.18
N GLN A 273 10.64 -23.46 -2.42
CA GLN A 273 12.03 -23.34 -2.87
C GLN A 273 12.28 -22.01 -3.59
N GLU A 274 13.54 -21.58 -3.56
CA GLU A 274 14.05 -20.44 -4.34
C GLU A 274 13.33 -19.11 -4.08
N ILE A 275 12.98 -18.83 -2.82
CA ILE A 275 12.30 -17.60 -2.42
C ILE A 275 13.27 -16.42 -2.40
N ALA A 276 12.93 -15.35 -3.13
CA ALA A 276 13.53 -14.03 -3.01
C ALA A 276 12.61 -13.04 -2.27
N ILE A 277 13.15 -11.90 -1.83
CA ILE A 277 12.36 -10.86 -1.15
C ILE A 277 11.20 -10.37 -2.01
N ARG A 278 11.44 -10.20 -3.31
CA ARG A 278 10.39 -9.83 -4.25
C ARG A 278 9.23 -10.82 -4.25
N ASP A 279 9.51 -12.12 -4.09
CA ASP A 279 8.44 -13.12 -4.07
C ASP A 279 7.58 -12.99 -2.82
N LEU A 280 8.15 -12.62 -1.67
CA LEU A 280 7.34 -12.36 -0.45
C LEU A 280 6.36 -11.20 -0.66
N ILE A 281 6.82 -10.15 -1.36
CA ILE A 281 6.00 -8.99 -1.71
C ILE A 281 4.87 -9.43 -2.65
N GLU A 282 5.20 -10.15 -3.73
CA GLU A 282 4.22 -10.65 -4.70
C GLU A 282 3.22 -11.64 -4.05
N MET A 283 3.68 -12.49 -3.13
CA MET A 283 2.81 -13.39 -2.37
C MET A 283 1.80 -12.63 -1.51
N ARG A 284 2.20 -11.49 -0.91
CA ARG A 284 1.26 -10.61 -0.19
C ARG A 284 0.28 -9.91 -1.13
N ILE A 285 0.74 -9.43 -2.28
CA ILE A 285 -0.10 -8.79 -3.30
C ILE A 285 -1.19 -9.74 -3.82
N HIS A 286 -0.85 -11.02 -3.94
CA HIS A 286 -1.74 -12.06 -4.48
C HIS A 286 -2.40 -12.94 -3.40
N ASP A 287 -2.41 -12.48 -2.14
CA ASP A 287 -3.09 -13.16 -1.01
C ASP A 287 -2.73 -14.65 -0.88
N VAL A 288 -1.45 -15.00 -1.06
CA VAL A 288 -0.97 -16.38 -0.96
C VAL A 288 -1.18 -16.92 0.45
N ASP A 289 -2.00 -17.96 0.53
CA ASP A 289 -2.39 -18.63 1.78
C ASP A 289 -1.33 -19.66 2.24
N ILE A 290 -0.92 -19.59 3.51
CA ILE A 290 0.12 -20.48 4.08
C ILE A 290 -0.33 -21.95 4.12
N ASP A 291 -1.61 -22.22 4.42
CA ASP A 291 -2.13 -23.59 4.43
C ASP A 291 -2.12 -24.18 3.00
N MET A 292 -2.41 -23.36 1.98
CA MET A 292 -2.29 -23.74 0.57
C MET A 292 -0.86 -24.14 0.23
N LEU A 293 0.14 -23.38 0.68
CA LEU A 293 1.56 -23.74 0.49
C LEU A 293 1.87 -25.10 1.12
N HIS A 294 1.50 -25.28 2.40
CA HIS A 294 1.74 -26.53 3.13
C HIS A 294 1.07 -27.74 2.49
N GLU A 295 -0.13 -27.62 1.94
CA GLU A 295 -0.76 -28.72 1.22
C GLU A 295 -0.08 -29.00 -0.12
N THR A 296 0.35 -27.95 -0.83
CA THR A 296 0.95 -28.08 -2.16
C THR A 296 2.35 -28.71 -2.11
N VAL A 297 3.19 -28.35 -1.14
CA VAL A 297 4.56 -28.90 -1.01
C VAL A 297 4.56 -30.42 -0.75
N LYS A 298 3.46 -30.99 -0.23
CA LYS A 298 3.31 -32.45 -0.05
C LYS A 298 3.25 -33.19 -1.38
N LEU A 299 2.95 -32.48 -2.48
CA LEU A 299 2.78 -33.02 -3.83
C LEU A 299 4.05 -32.94 -4.67
N GLY A 300 5.10 -32.27 -4.17
CA GLY A 300 6.38 -32.14 -4.85
C GLY A 300 7.04 -30.79 -4.60
N SER A 301 8.08 -30.51 -5.39
CA SER A 301 8.78 -29.23 -5.34
C SER A 301 7.85 -28.09 -5.75
N LEU A 302 7.76 -27.07 -4.93
CA LEU A 302 6.97 -25.86 -5.17
C LEU A 302 7.91 -24.66 -5.26
N SER A 303 7.94 -23.99 -6.42
CA SER A 303 8.64 -22.72 -6.56
C SER A 303 7.78 -21.57 -6.03
N ALA A 304 8.42 -20.48 -5.62
CA ALA A 304 7.71 -19.25 -5.23
C ALA A 304 6.77 -18.73 -6.34
N LYS A 305 7.22 -18.82 -7.61
CA LYS A 305 6.42 -18.45 -8.77
C LYS A 305 5.16 -19.31 -8.90
N ASP A 306 5.27 -20.63 -8.79
CA ASP A 306 4.13 -21.54 -8.88
C ASP A 306 3.15 -21.33 -7.71
N ALA A 307 3.66 -21.03 -6.53
CA ALA A 307 2.84 -20.68 -5.37
C ALA A 307 1.99 -19.42 -5.62
N ILE A 308 2.59 -18.38 -6.19
CA ILE A 308 1.89 -17.14 -6.59
C ILE A 308 0.87 -17.45 -7.70
N GLU A 309 1.24 -18.22 -8.72
CA GLU A 309 0.37 -18.59 -9.84
C GLU A 309 -0.85 -19.41 -9.38
N LEU A 310 -0.65 -20.34 -8.42
CA LEU A 310 -1.74 -21.04 -7.76
C LEU A 310 -2.74 -20.08 -7.11
N ALA A 311 -2.26 -19.10 -6.33
CA ALA A 311 -3.13 -18.14 -5.66
C ALA A 311 -3.89 -17.25 -6.66
N ILE A 312 -3.22 -16.75 -7.69
CA ILE A 312 -3.84 -15.96 -8.78
C ILE A 312 -5.01 -16.71 -9.43
N HIS A 313 -4.88 -18.02 -9.61
CA HIS A 313 -5.92 -18.86 -10.20
C HIS A 313 -6.93 -19.43 -9.19
N GLY A 314 -6.94 -18.94 -7.94
CA GLY A 314 -7.92 -19.31 -6.91
C GLY A 314 -7.61 -20.64 -6.22
N GLY A 315 -6.35 -21.03 -6.17
CA GLY A 315 -5.88 -22.16 -5.37
C GLY A 315 -6.18 -21.96 -3.88
N SER A 316 -6.52 -23.05 -3.21
CA SER A 316 -6.74 -23.05 -1.76
C SER A 316 -6.38 -24.41 -1.16
N ALA A 317 -6.07 -24.44 0.13
CA ALA A 317 -5.83 -25.69 0.85
C ALA A 317 -7.00 -26.69 0.73
N ASN A 318 -8.24 -26.20 0.75
CA ASN A 318 -9.43 -27.04 0.56
C ASN A 318 -9.47 -27.66 -0.84
N TYR A 319 -9.25 -26.86 -1.88
CA TYR A 319 -9.23 -27.37 -3.26
C TYR A 319 -8.17 -28.47 -3.42
N ILE A 320 -6.95 -28.23 -2.92
CA ILE A 320 -5.85 -29.20 -3.01
C ILE A 320 -6.20 -30.49 -2.28
N ARG A 321 -6.72 -30.41 -1.05
CA ARG A 321 -7.16 -31.58 -0.28
C ARG A 321 -8.24 -32.38 -1.02
N GLU A 322 -9.27 -31.72 -1.54
CA GLU A 322 -10.35 -32.38 -2.29
C GLU A 322 -9.83 -33.06 -3.56
N VAL A 323 -8.90 -32.43 -4.30
CA VAL A 323 -8.27 -33.06 -5.48
C VAL A 323 -7.48 -34.30 -5.07
N VAL A 324 -6.68 -34.22 -4.01
CA VAL A 324 -5.88 -35.34 -3.49
C VAL A 324 -6.77 -36.50 -3.03
N GLU A 325 -7.88 -36.21 -2.35
CA GLU A 325 -8.85 -37.21 -1.86
C GLU A 325 -9.49 -38.02 -2.98
N THR A 326 -9.56 -37.50 -4.21
CA THR A 326 -10.06 -38.27 -5.35
C THR A 326 -9.17 -39.45 -5.74
N GLY A 327 -7.92 -39.46 -5.26
CA GLY A 327 -6.93 -40.51 -5.53
C GLY A 327 -6.52 -40.60 -7.01
N ILE A 328 -6.74 -39.55 -7.80
CA ILE A 328 -6.25 -39.48 -9.17
C ILE A 328 -4.70 -39.47 -9.17
N PRO A 329 -4.03 -40.35 -9.94
CA PRO A 329 -2.57 -40.39 -9.95
C PRO A 329 -1.99 -39.21 -10.75
N GLY A 330 -0.75 -38.83 -10.40
CA GLY A 330 0.03 -37.84 -11.16
C GLY A 330 -0.31 -36.39 -10.88
N ILE A 331 -0.81 -36.06 -9.69
CA ILE A 331 -0.99 -34.66 -9.28
C ILE A 331 0.35 -34.06 -8.85
N THR A 332 0.66 -32.92 -9.43
CA THR A 332 1.82 -32.06 -9.15
C THR A 332 1.35 -30.62 -8.96
N PRO A 333 2.17 -29.72 -8.38
CA PRO A 333 1.86 -28.29 -8.30
C PRO A 333 1.48 -27.67 -9.65
N SER A 334 2.25 -27.94 -10.71
CA SER A 334 1.95 -27.44 -12.07
C SER A 334 0.61 -27.96 -12.59
N SER A 335 0.27 -29.23 -12.32
CA SER A 335 -1.03 -29.76 -12.73
C SER A 335 -2.20 -29.10 -11.98
N LEU A 336 -2.02 -28.68 -10.73
CA LEU A 336 -3.05 -27.97 -9.96
C LEU A 336 -3.33 -26.59 -10.56
N ILE A 337 -2.26 -25.87 -10.95
CA ILE A 337 -2.39 -24.59 -11.67
C ILE A 337 -3.20 -24.79 -12.95
N GLU A 338 -2.82 -25.78 -13.77
CA GLU A 338 -3.49 -26.06 -15.05
C GLU A 338 -4.95 -26.49 -14.85
N MET A 339 -5.23 -27.29 -13.82
CA MET A 339 -6.59 -27.65 -13.41
C MET A 339 -7.42 -26.43 -13.04
N LEU A 340 -6.87 -25.47 -12.27
CA LEU A 340 -7.56 -24.23 -11.90
C LEU A 340 -7.82 -23.35 -13.12
N ILE A 341 -6.83 -23.16 -13.99
CA ILE A 341 -6.95 -22.40 -15.26
C ILE A 341 -8.10 -22.94 -16.11
N HIS A 342 -8.24 -24.27 -16.21
CA HIS A 342 -9.29 -24.91 -17.01
C HIS A 342 -10.58 -25.23 -16.22
N GLY A 343 -10.69 -24.77 -14.97
CA GLY A 343 -11.90 -24.94 -14.15
C GLY A 343 -12.24 -26.40 -13.84
N VAL A 344 -11.23 -27.26 -13.66
CA VAL A 344 -11.38 -28.63 -13.19
C VAL A 344 -11.77 -28.60 -11.71
N LYS A 345 -13.00 -29.06 -11.42
CA LYS A 345 -13.53 -29.16 -10.04
C LYS A 345 -13.33 -30.59 -9.49
N PRO A 346 -13.13 -30.77 -8.17
CA PRO A 346 -12.99 -32.12 -7.58
C PRO A 346 -14.15 -33.07 -7.88
N GLY A 347 -15.38 -32.56 -7.98
CA GLY A 347 -16.54 -33.35 -8.43
C GLY A 347 -16.40 -33.92 -9.84
N TYR A 348 -15.83 -33.16 -10.78
CA TYR A 348 -15.56 -33.65 -12.14
C TYR A 348 -14.53 -34.78 -12.14
N ILE A 349 -13.49 -34.67 -11.31
CA ILE A 349 -12.49 -35.72 -11.14
C ILE A 349 -13.13 -36.98 -10.56
N THR A 350 -13.97 -36.83 -9.54
CA THR A 350 -14.71 -37.93 -8.90
C THR A 350 -15.58 -38.67 -9.92
N ASP A 351 -16.37 -37.94 -10.71
CA ASP A 351 -17.23 -38.51 -11.74
C ASP A 351 -16.43 -39.27 -12.82
N MET A 352 -15.27 -38.74 -13.23
CA MET A 352 -14.41 -39.40 -14.20
C MET A 352 -13.67 -40.61 -13.61
N ARG A 353 -13.26 -40.56 -12.33
CA ARG A 353 -12.65 -41.69 -11.62
C ARG A 353 -13.62 -42.87 -11.49
N ALA A 354 -14.91 -42.62 -11.32
CA ALA A 354 -15.95 -43.65 -11.29
C ALA A 354 -16.08 -44.44 -12.61
N LEU A 355 -15.49 -43.95 -13.70
CA LEU A 355 -15.39 -44.68 -14.97
C LEU A 355 -14.25 -45.70 -14.97
N GLU A 356 -13.40 -45.77 -13.94
CA GLU A 356 -12.33 -46.78 -13.79
C GLU A 356 -11.46 -46.95 -15.05
N LEU A 357 -11.17 -45.85 -15.75
CA LEU A 357 -10.40 -45.86 -16.98
C LEU A 357 -8.91 -46.14 -16.65
N PRO A 358 -8.26 -47.11 -17.32
CA PRO A 358 -6.97 -47.64 -16.89
C PRO A 358 -5.79 -46.66 -17.02
N ASP A 359 -5.87 -45.66 -17.90
CA ASP A 359 -4.86 -44.63 -18.17
C ASP A 359 -5.27 -43.24 -17.64
N LEU A 360 -6.25 -43.16 -16.74
CA LEU A 360 -6.73 -41.88 -16.22
C LEU A 360 -5.76 -41.30 -15.17
N THR A 361 -5.17 -40.16 -15.52
CA THR A 361 -4.24 -39.36 -14.69
C THR A 361 -4.73 -37.92 -14.56
N GLY A 362 -4.08 -37.12 -13.71
CA GLY A 362 -4.34 -35.67 -13.62
C GLY A 362 -4.23 -34.97 -14.99
N GLU A 363 -3.19 -35.28 -15.76
CA GLU A 363 -3.02 -34.77 -17.14
C GLU A 363 -4.22 -35.14 -18.04
N LYS A 364 -4.72 -36.39 -17.96
CA LYS A 364 -5.88 -36.80 -18.76
C LYS A 364 -7.17 -36.12 -18.33
N ILE A 365 -7.35 -35.84 -17.03
CA ILE A 365 -8.49 -35.06 -16.55
C ILE A 365 -8.46 -33.65 -17.15
N ILE A 366 -7.30 -33.01 -17.17
CA ILE A 366 -7.12 -31.68 -17.75
C ILE A 366 -7.43 -31.72 -19.26
N GLU A 367 -6.82 -32.65 -20.00
CA GLU A 367 -7.09 -32.83 -21.44
C GLU A 367 -8.59 -33.04 -21.72
N MET A 368 -9.25 -33.90 -20.95
CA MET A 368 -10.70 -34.13 -21.07
C MET A 368 -11.50 -32.85 -20.82
N LYS A 369 -11.11 -32.07 -19.80
CA LYS A 369 -11.77 -30.81 -19.47
C LYS A 369 -11.60 -29.76 -20.56
N ILE A 370 -10.39 -29.64 -21.12
CA ILE A 370 -10.09 -28.76 -22.26
C ILE A 370 -10.96 -29.12 -23.47
N GLN A 371 -11.15 -30.42 -23.73
CA GLN A 371 -12.03 -30.90 -24.80
C GLN A 371 -13.53 -30.82 -24.45
N ASN A 372 -13.88 -30.24 -23.30
CA ASN A 372 -15.24 -30.16 -22.78
C ASN A 372 -15.95 -31.53 -22.76
N LEU A 373 -15.20 -32.60 -22.46
CA LEU A 373 -15.74 -33.94 -22.33
C LEU A 373 -16.49 -34.04 -21.00
N ARG A 374 -17.81 -34.21 -21.06
CA ARG A 374 -18.65 -34.27 -19.87
C ARG A 374 -18.75 -35.69 -19.32
N PRO A 375 -18.96 -35.90 -18.01
CA PRO A 375 -19.07 -37.24 -17.44
C PRO A 375 -20.16 -38.10 -18.07
N GLU A 376 -21.30 -37.53 -18.46
CA GLU A 376 -22.36 -38.27 -19.15
C GLU A 376 -21.95 -38.76 -20.54
N GLU A 377 -21.17 -37.97 -21.27
CA GLU A 377 -20.66 -38.33 -22.59
C GLU A 377 -19.60 -39.44 -22.43
N ALA A 378 -18.64 -39.25 -21.51
CA ALA A 378 -17.61 -40.24 -21.20
C ALA A 378 -18.21 -41.60 -20.77
N ARG A 379 -19.31 -41.59 -20.02
CA ARG A 379 -20.04 -42.82 -19.63
C ARG A 379 -20.62 -43.54 -20.85
N LYS A 380 -21.28 -42.82 -21.77
CA LYS A 380 -21.77 -43.39 -23.04
C LYS A 380 -20.64 -43.95 -23.90
N GLY A 381 -19.53 -43.22 -24.00
CA GLY A 381 -18.34 -43.69 -24.69
C GLY A 381 -17.78 -44.98 -24.10
N LYS A 382 -17.77 -45.11 -22.76
CA LYS A 382 -17.38 -46.35 -22.06
C LYS A 382 -18.33 -47.51 -22.37
N GLU A 383 -19.65 -47.28 -22.37
CA GLU A 383 -20.64 -48.30 -22.76
C GLU A 383 -20.42 -48.80 -24.19
N PHE A 384 -20.10 -47.90 -25.12
CA PHE A 384 -19.83 -48.24 -26.51
C PHE A 384 -18.50 -49.01 -26.71
N LEU A 385 -17.44 -48.60 -26.02
CA LEU A 385 -16.10 -49.17 -26.17
C LEU A 385 -15.85 -50.44 -25.32
N GLY A 386 -16.64 -50.65 -24.27
CA GLY A 386 -16.50 -51.77 -23.33
C GLY A 386 -15.15 -51.77 -22.60
N GLU A 387 -14.60 -52.96 -22.33
CA GLU A 387 -13.33 -53.16 -21.61
C GLU A 387 -12.11 -52.52 -22.28
N ALA A 388 -12.21 -52.19 -23.58
CA ALA A 388 -11.15 -51.51 -24.30
C ALA A 388 -11.14 -49.99 -24.09
N CYS A 389 -12.08 -49.44 -23.30
CA CYS A 389 -12.19 -48.01 -23.07
C CYS A 389 -11.02 -47.46 -22.24
N THR A 390 -10.44 -46.36 -22.72
CA THR A 390 -9.38 -45.63 -22.04
C THR A 390 -9.67 -44.12 -22.13
N ALA A 391 -9.12 -43.33 -21.22
CA ALA A 391 -9.22 -41.88 -21.23
C ALA A 391 -8.73 -41.31 -22.57
N SER A 392 -7.59 -41.79 -23.06
CA SER A 392 -7.01 -41.37 -24.35
C SER A 392 -7.96 -41.63 -25.54
N LYS A 393 -8.69 -42.76 -25.52
CA LYS A 393 -9.67 -43.08 -26.57
C LYS A 393 -10.90 -42.19 -26.51
N LEU A 394 -11.41 -41.88 -25.32
CA LEU A 394 -12.54 -40.96 -25.16
C LEU A 394 -12.16 -39.55 -25.62
N ILE A 395 -10.98 -39.05 -25.26
CA ILE A 395 -10.46 -37.77 -25.75
C ILE A 395 -10.38 -37.79 -27.28
N THR A 396 -9.82 -38.85 -27.87
CA THR A 396 -9.74 -38.99 -29.33
C THR A 396 -11.12 -38.95 -29.99
N LEU A 397 -12.10 -39.71 -29.48
CA LEU A 397 -13.46 -39.72 -30.01
C LEU A 397 -14.14 -38.34 -29.89
N LYS A 398 -13.93 -37.62 -28.78
CA LYS A 398 -14.47 -36.27 -28.56
C LYS A 398 -13.92 -35.29 -29.60
N ILE A 399 -12.61 -35.31 -29.83
CA ILE A 399 -11.93 -34.47 -30.84
C ILE A 399 -12.49 -34.74 -32.24
N HIS A 400 -12.82 -35.99 -32.58
CA HIS A 400 -13.36 -36.37 -33.88
C HIS A 400 -14.90 -36.29 -33.97
N GLY A 401 -15.58 -35.73 -32.96
CA GLY A 401 -17.05 -35.58 -32.96
C GLY A 401 -17.81 -36.91 -32.98
N SER A 402 -17.22 -37.97 -32.46
CA SER A 402 -17.72 -39.35 -32.54
C SER A 402 -18.26 -39.88 -31.21
N LEU A 403 -18.57 -38.99 -30.25
CA LEU A 403 -18.90 -39.31 -28.86
C LEU A 403 -20.32 -38.88 -28.47
#